data_AF-A0A0F8DGE4-F1
#
_entry.id   AF-A0A0F8DGE4-F1
#
_cell.length_a   1.000
_cell.length_b   1.000
_cell.length_c   1.000
_cell.angle_alpha   90.00
_cell.angle_beta   90.00
_cell.angle_gamma   90.00
#
_symmetry.space_group_name_H-M   'P 1'
#
loop_
_entity.id
_entity.type
_entity.pdbx_description
1 polymer ?
#
loop_
_entity_poly.entity_id
_entity_poly.type
_entity_poly.pdbx_seq_one_letter_code
_entity_poly.pdbx_strand_id
1 'polypeptide(L)'
;MSFTLNIETDFSTQEVCEAIRSALEHEKHVAKYKVKRYSIICEDFETKFGYSSSELRARFEAGNMGDESDFFDWYAAKRGLDHWNKRFEILSGISL
;
A
#
# COMPACT_ATOMS: atom_id res chain seq x y z
N MET A 1 -12.62 4.86 18.57
CA MET A 1 -12.35 6.10 17.81
C MET A 1 -13.67 6.53 17.19
N SER A 2 -14.06 7.79 17.28
CA SER A 2 -15.28 8.29 16.62
C SER A 2 -14.91 9.01 15.33
N PHE A 3 -15.63 8.71 14.25
CA PHE A 3 -15.52 9.37 12.95
C PHE A 3 -16.92 9.76 12.51
N THR A 4 -17.10 11.02 12.12
CA THR A 4 -18.38 11.55 11.65
C THR A 4 -18.21 12.01 10.21
N LEU A 5 -19.09 11.55 9.33
CA LEU A 5 -19.15 11.98 7.94
C LEU A 5 -20.41 12.82 7.74
N ASN A 6 -20.23 14.08 7.35
CA ASN A 6 -21.35 14.93 6.93
C ASN A 6 -21.64 14.62 5.46
N ILE A 7 -22.90 14.30 5.16
CA ILE A 7 -23.33 13.87 3.82
C ILE A 7 -24.41 14.86 3.35
N GLU A 8 -24.13 15.56 2.27
CA GLU A 8 -25.07 16.48 1.62
C GLU A 8 -25.42 15.92 0.24
N THR A 9 -26.56 15.25 0.16
CA THR A 9 -27.05 14.60 -1.06
C THR A 9 -28.55 14.40 -1.01
N ASP A 10 -29.18 14.32 -2.19
CA ASP A 10 -30.62 14.12 -2.33
C ASP A 10 -31.01 12.63 -2.36
N PHE A 11 -30.04 11.71 -2.32
CA PHE A 11 -30.26 10.27 -2.30
C PHE A 11 -30.69 9.75 -0.92
N SER A 12 -31.32 8.58 -0.90
CA SER A 12 -31.73 7.96 0.35
C SER A 12 -30.52 7.53 1.19
N THR A 13 -30.69 7.50 2.52
CA THR A 13 -29.66 7.02 3.45
C THR A 13 -29.15 5.62 3.09
N GLN A 14 -30.03 4.75 2.58
CA GLN A 14 -29.65 3.39 2.18
C GLN A 14 -28.69 3.41 0.98
N GLU A 15 -29.04 4.11 -0.09
CA GLU A 15 -28.20 4.21 -1.30
C GLU A 15 -26.83 4.79 -0.97
N VAL A 16 -26.80 5.82 -0.11
CA VAL A 16 -25.55 6.43 0.33
C VAL A 16 -24.70 5.45 1.14
N CYS A 17 -25.30 4.74 2.11
CA CYS A 17 -24.59 3.74 2.90
C CYS A 17 -24.05 2.60 2.04
N GLU A 18 -24.81 2.14 1.05
CA GLU A 18 -24.38 1.11 0.10
C GLU A 18 -23.20 1.59 -0.77
N ALA A 19 -23.27 2.84 -1.26
CA ALA A 19 -22.19 3.44 -2.03
C ALA A 19 -20.89 3.58 -1.20
N ILE A 20 -21.00 4.05 0.05
CA ILE A 20 -19.85 4.18 0.96
C ILE A 20 -19.25 2.79 1.26
N ARG A 21 -20.10 1.80 1.57
CA ARG A 21 -19.64 0.43 1.82
C ARG A 21 -18.93 -0.15 0.60
N SER A 22 -19.51 0.02 -0.58
CA SER A 22 -18.91 -0.44 -1.84
C SER A 22 -17.55 0.22 -2.10
N ALA A 23 -17.44 1.53 -1.87
CA ALA A 23 -16.17 2.26 -2.02
C ALA A 23 -15.09 1.77 -1.04
N LEU A 24 -15.45 1.50 0.21
CA LEU A 24 -14.51 0.97 1.22
C LEU A 24 -14.01 -0.43 0.85
N GLU A 25 -14.91 -1.33 0.45
CA GLU A 25 -14.55 -2.69 0.02
C GLU A 25 -13.71 -2.68 -1.27
N HIS A 26 -14.06 -1.81 -2.22
CA HIS A 26 -13.27 -1.63 -3.43
C HIS A 26 -11.85 -1.15 -3.10
N GLU A 27 -11.71 -0.13 -2.26
CA GLU A 27 -10.41 0.39 -1.87
C GLU A 27 -9.58 -0.64 -1.10
N LYS A 28 -10.21 -1.44 -0.23
CA LYS A 28 -9.55 -2.57 0.44
C LYS A 28 -9.02 -3.60 -0.55
N HIS A 29 -9.80 -3.90 -1.58
CA HIS A 29 -9.39 -4.81 -2.66
C HIS A 29 -8.20 -4.23 -3.45
N VAL A 30 -8.26 -2.95 -3.83
CA VAL A 30 -7.16 -2.25 -4.52
C VAL A 30 -5.90 -2.26 -3.66
N ALA A 31 -6.00 -1.94 -2.37
CA ALA A 31 -4.87 -1.95 -1.45
C ALA A 31 -4.24 -3.35 -1.35
N LYS A 32 -5.05 -4.40 -1.19
CA LYS A 32 -4.57 -5.79 -1.18
C LYS A 32 -3.83 -6.16 -2.46
N TYR A 33 -4.38 -5.78 -3.61
CA TYR A 33 -3.75 -6.03 -4.90
C TYR A 33 -2.41 -5.31 -5.02
N LYS A 34 -2.33 -4.04 -4.63
CA LYS A 34 -1.10 -3.25 -4.66
C LYS A 34 -0.04 -3.79 -3.71
N VAL A 35 -0.41 -4.21 -2.50
CA VAL A 35 0.48 -4.92 -1.57
C VAL A 35 1.10 -6.14 -2.25
N LYS A 36 0.27 -7.02 -2.83
CA LYS A 36 0.76 -8.22 -3.52
C LYS A 36 1.71 -7.86 -4.66
N ARG A 37 1.36 -6.87 -5.48
CA ARG A 37 2.19 -6.44 -6.62
C ARG A 37 3.55 -5.91 -6.18
N TYR A 38 3.60 -5.03 -5.19
CA TYR A 38 4.87 -4.50 -4.71
C TYR A 38 5.70 -5.51 -3.93
N SER A 39 5.07 -6.47 -3.23
CA SER A 39 5.78 -7.61 -2.60
C SER A 39 6.57 -8.39 -3.63
N ILE A 40 5.93 -8.77 -4.74
CA ILE A 40 6.59 -9.50 -5.84
C ILE A 40 7.77 -8.70 -6.41
N ILE A 41 7.60 -7.40 -6.65
CA ILE A 41 8.69 -6.56 -7.16
C ILE A 41 9.86 -6.53 -6.17
N CYS A 42 9.59 -6.36 -4.87
CA CYS A 42 10.63 -6.40 -3.84
C CYS A 42 11.34 -7.76 -3.81
N GLU A 43 10.60 -8.87 -3.84
CA GLU A 43 11.14 -10.24 -3.85
C GLU A 43 12.03 -10.50 -5.08
N ASP A 44 11.65 -9.98 -6.26
CA ASP A 44 12.44 -10.08 -7.49
C ASP A 44 13.78 -9.34 -7.33
N PHE A 45 13.77 -8.15 -6.74
CA PHE A 45 15.00 -7.40 -6.45
C PHE A 45 15.87 -8.07 -5.38
N GLU A 46 15.27 -8.60 -4.32
CA GLU A 46 15.98 -9.35 -3.28
C GLU A 46 16.70 -10.55 -3.88
N THR A 47 16.03 -11.27 -4.78
CA THR A 47 16.59 -12.39 -5.53
C THR A 47 17.70 -11.93 -6.49
N LYS A 48 17.48 -10.83 -7.22
CA LYS A 48 18.44 -10.27 -8.18
C LYS A 48 19.76 -9.85 -7.51
N PHE A 49 19.67 -9.21 -6.35
CA PHE A 49 20.84 -8.65 -5.65
C PHE A 49 21.41 -9.57 -4.57
N GLY A 50 20.69 -10.63 -4.18
CA GLY A 50 21.10 -11.52 -3.10
C GLY A 50 21.07 -10.87 -1.71
N TYR A 51 20.23 -9.85 -1.53
CA TYR A 51 20.07 -9.10 -0.29
C TYR A 51 18.62 -9.08 0.13
N SER A 52 18.35 -9.18 1.42
CA SER A 52 17.03 -8.92 1.98
C SER A 52 16.63 -7.44 1.84
N SER A 53 15.34 -7.12 1.88
CA SER A 53 14.86 -5.73 1.91
C SER A 53 15.50 -4.89 3.02
N SER A 54 15.81 -5.47 4.18
CA SER A 54 16.50 -4.76 5.26
C SER A 54 17.94 -4.41 4.90
N GLU A 55 18.66 -5.31 4.24
CA GLU A 55 20.03 -5.07 3.80
C GLU A 55 20.08 -4.07 2.64
N LEU A 56 19.16 -4.18 1.68
CA LEU A 56 18.99 -3.21 0.59
C LEU A 56 18.70 -1.81 1.15
N ARG A 57 17.85 -1.71 2.17
CA ARG A 57 17.53 -0.45 2.84
C ARG A 57 18.74 0.15 3.54
N ALA A 58 19.47 -0.66 4.32
CA ALA A 58 20.66 -0.20 5.02
C ALA A 58 21.74 0.32 4.05
N ARG A 59 21.92 -0.36 2.90
CA ARG A 59 22.83 0.08 1.84
C ARG A 59 22.39 1.40 1.22
N PHE A 60 21.08 1.61 1.05
CA PHE A 60 20.50 2.84 0.48
C PHE A 60 20.77 4.02 1.40
N GLU A 61 20.44 3.85 2.68
CA GLU A 61 20.61 4.87 3.71
C GLU A 61 22.10 5.18 3.97
N ALA A 62 23.00 4.20 3.75
CA ALA A 62 24.44 4.40 3.85
C ALA A 62 25.08 5.09 2.63
N GLY A 63 24.31 5.33 1.55
CA GLY A 63 24.84 5.88 0.30
C GLY A 63 25.80 4.94 -0.44
N ASN A 64 25.83 3.66 -0.07
CA ASN A 64 26.72 2.64 -0.63
C ASN A 64 26.03 1.88 -1.75
N MET A 65 25.63 2.58 -2.80
CA MET A 65 24.97 2.00 -3.96
C MET A 65 25.77 2.31 -5.23
N GLY A 66 26.40 1.28 -5.81
CA GLY A 66 26.87 1.30 -7.19
C GLY A 66 25.72 1.02 -8.15
N ASP A 67 25.82 1.53 -9.39
CA ASP A 67 24.78 1.60 -10.43
C ASP A 67 23.38 1.95 -9.90
N GLU A 68 23.15 3.27 -9.83
CA GLU A 68 22.10 3.93 -9.06
C GLU A 68 20.66 3.61 -9.51
N SER A 69 20.45 3.21 -10.77
CA SER A 69 19.13 3.05 -11.41
C SER A 69 18.23 2.00 -10.73
N ASP A 70 18.70 0.76 -10.63
CA ASP A 70 17.87 -0.36 -10.16
C ASP A 70 17.50 -0.24 -8.67
N PHE A 71 18.35 0.44 -7.89
CA PHE A 71 18.10 0.66 -6.48
C PHE A 71 17.02 1.72 -6.24
N PHE A 72 16.93 2.75 -7.08
CA PHE A 72 15.82 3.70 -7.02
C PHE A 72 14.49 3.02 -7.32
N ASP A 73 14.45 2.12 -8.30
CA ASP A 73 13.25 1.35 -8.64
C ASP A 73 12.83 0.42 -7.48
N TRP A 74 13.79 -0.29 -6.88
CA TRP A 74 13.52 -1.08 -5.69
C TRP A 74 13.01 -0.22 -4.53
N TYR A 75 13.65 0.92 -4.26
CA TYR A 75 13.26 1.80 -3.18
C TYR A 75 11.84 2.34 -3.38
N ALA A 76 11.49 2.74 -4.61
CA ALA A 76 10.14 3.16 -4.97
C ALA A 76 9.12 2.03 -4.75
N ALA A 77 9.45 0.80 -5.14
CA ALA A 77 8.61 -0.37 -4.90
C ALA A 77 8.42 -0.64 -3.39
N LYS A 78 9.48 -0.58 -2.60
CA LYS A 78 9.42 -0.79 -1.15
C LYS A 78 8.56 0.27 -0.45
N ARG A 79 8.72 1.54 -0.84
CA ARG A 79 7.87 2.65 -0.36
C ARG A 79 6.40 2.44 -0.74
N GLY A 80 6.14 1.95 -1.95
CA GLY A 80 4.82 1.55 -2.39
C GLY A 80 4.23 0.44 -1.52
N LEU A 81 4.99 -0.63 -1.26
CA LEU A 81 4.58 -1.74 -0.41
C LEU A 81 4.20 -1.26 1.00
N ASP A 82 5.06 -0.45 1.62
CA ASP A 82 4.81 0.07 2.98
C ASP A 82 3.54 0.94 3.04
N HIS A 83 3.36 1.81 2.04
CA HIS A 83 2.18 2.67 1.94
C HIS A 83 0.89 1.85 1.81
N TRP A 84 0.85 0.90 0.89
CA TRP A 84 -0.34 0.10 0.62
C TRP A 84 -0.62 -0.93 1.71
N ASN A 85 0.41 -1.46 2.39
CA ASN A 85 0.22 -2.32 3.56
C ASN A 85 -0.49 -1.56 4.68
N LYS A 86 0.02 -0.38 5.05
CA LYS A 86 -0.61 0.46 6.07
C LYS A 86 -2.06 0.78 5.71
N ARG A 87 -2.33 1.11 4.44
CA ARG A 87 -3.69 1.41 3.97
C ARG A 87 -4.59 0.17 4.02
N PHE A 88 -4.10 -0.99 3.62
CA PHE A 88 -4.82 -2.26 3.69
C PHE A 88 -5.13 -2.67 5.13
N GLU A 89 -4.20 -2.49 6.06
CA GLU A 89 -4.41 -2.76 7.50
C GLU A 89 -5.51 -1.87 8.07
N ILE A 90 -5.47 -0.56 7.79
CA ILE A 90 -6.51 0.38 8.22
C ILE A 90 -7.88 -0.06 7.72
N LEU A 91 -8.02 -0.34 6.42
CA LEU A 91 -9.29 -0.73 5.80
C LEU A 91 -9.77 -2.10 6.25
N SER A 92 -8.86 -3.03 6.56
CA SER A 92 -9.19 -4.35 7.08
C SER A 92 -9.69 -4.31 8.53
N GLY A 93 -9.32 -3.27 9.29
CA GLY A 93 -9.82 -3.02 10.64
C GLY A 93 -11.21 -2.38 10.69
N ILE A 94 -11.78 -1.97 9.54
CA ILE A 94 -13.13 -1.39 9.49
C ILE A 94 -14.16 -2.54 9.46
N SER A 95 -15.03 -2.57 10.48
CA SER A 95 -16.25 -3.38 10.49
C SER A 95 -17.44 -2.49 10.10
N LEU A 96 -18.19 -2.91 9.08
CA LEU A 96 -19.36 -2.20 8.54
C LEU A 96 -20.69 -2.87 8.89
#